data_AF-A0A961U1I4-F1
#
_entry.id   AF-A0A961U1I4-F1
#
_cell.length_a   1.000
_cell.length_b   1.000
_cell.length_c   1.000
_cell.angle_alpha   90.00
_cell.angle_beta   90.00
_cell.angle_gamma   90.00
#
_symmetry.space_group_name_H-M   'P 1'
#
loop_
_entity.id
_entity.type
_entity.pdbx_description
1 polymer ?
#
loop_
_entity_poly.entity_id
_entity_poly.type
_entity_poly.pdbx_seq_one_letter_code
_entity_poly.pdbx_strand_id
1 'polypeptide(L)'
;MVRAVIVEPVIARHGRPADDTHATSRGSHPRSPEARLEEAVGLALAIDLEPVHTEIVQIAAPKPATLMGSGKVAALADIVAGHEAELVIVDQALSPVQQRNLESALKAKVLDRTGLILEIFGRRARTKEGVLQVDLAHLEYQRGRLVRSWTHLERQRGGGGFMGGPGETQIEADRRLLQEKIIRLKRELET
;
A
#
# COMPACT_ATOMS: atom_id res chain seq x y z
N MET A 1 -18.41 -4.40 9.01
CA MET A 1 -16.98 -4.66 8.75
C MET A 1 -16.56 -3.80 7.57
N VAL A 2 -15.29 -3.43 7.43
CA VAL A 2 -14.84 -2.64 6.28
C VAL A 2 -14.86 -3.52 5.04
N ARG A 3 -15.59 -3.09 4.02
CA ARG A 3 -15.78 -3.83 2.76
C ARG A 3 -14.57 -3.64 1.87
N ALA A 4 -13.95 -4.74 1.43
CA ALA A 4 -12.69 -4.74 0.72
C ALA A 4 -12.78 -5.47 -0.63
N VAL A 5 -12.26 -4.82 -1.69
CA VAL A 5 -11.92 -5.47 -2.95
C VAL A 5 -10.48 -5.95 -2.89
N ILE A 6 -10.20 -7.20 -3.26
CA ILE A 6 -8.85 -7.78 -3.22
C ILE A 6 -8.41 -8.13 -4.64
N VAL A 7 -7.26 -7.60 -5.04
CA VAL A 7 -6.69 -7.77 -6.37
C VAL A 7 -5.33 -8.43 -6.25
N GLU A 8 -5.14 -9.53 -6.96
CA GLU A 8 -3.89 -10.27 -7.08
C GLU A 8 -3.25 -10.00 -8.45
N PRO A 9 -2.23 -9.14 -8.55
CA PRO A 9 -1.61 -8.81 -9.83
C PRO A 9 -0.58 -9.87 -10.26
N VAL A 10 -0.75 -10.40 -11.47
CA VAL A 10 0.19 -11.31 -12.11
C VAL A 10 0.93 -10.57 -13.21
N ILE A 11 2.20 -10.26 -12.96
CA ILE A 11 3.05 -9.55 -13.91
C ILE A 11 3.68 -10.56 -14.87
N ALA A 12 3.43 -10.40 -16.17
CA ALA A 12 4.02 -11.24 -17.19
C ALA A 12 5.55 -11.13 -17.13
N ARG A 13 6.23 -12.26 -16.89
CA ARG A 13 7.69 -12.33 -17.01
C ARG A 13 8.05 -12.17 -18.49
N HIS A 14 8.57 -11.01 -18.87
CA HIS A 14 9.24 -10.89 -20.16
C HIS A 14 10.54 -11.71 -20.08
N GLY A 15 10.58 -12.81 -20.81
CA GLY A 15 11.66 -13.79 -20.74
C GLY A 15 13.01 -13.18 -21.14
N ARG A 16 13.97 -13.25 -20.23
CA ARG A 16 15.32 -13.67 -20.60
C ARG A 16 15.36 -15.17 -20.31
N PRO A 17 15.70 -16.05 -21.26
CA PRO A 17 15.95 -17.44 -20.91
C PRO A 17 17.14 -17.42 -19.94
N ALA A 18 16.89 -17.82 -18.69
CA ALA A 18 17.95 -18.05 -17.74
C ALA A 18 18.62 -19.36 -18.15
N ASP A 19 19.92 -19.27 -18.40
CA ASP A 19 20.80 -20.40 -18.61
C ASP A 19 20.69 -21.31 -17.37
N ASP A 20 20.05 -22.47 -17.53
CA ASP A 20 19.84 -23.44 -16.46
C ASP A 20 21.16 -24.16 -16.19
N THR A 21 22.07 -23.51 -15.47
CA THR A 21 23.15 -24.22 -14.79
C THR A 21 23.38 -23.64 -13.40
N HIS A 22 23.09 -24.48 -12.39
CA HIS A 22 23.46 -24.38 -10.98
C HIS A 22 22.68 -23.38 -10.10
N ALA A 23 21.54 -23.84 -9.55
CA ALA A 23 21.15 -23.47 -8.19
C ALA A 23 20.30 -24.57 -7.53
N THR A 24 20.93 -25.39 -6.71
CA THR A 24 20.28 -26.20 -5.68
C THR A 24 19.62 -25.27 -4.66
N SER A 25 18.31 -25.03 -4.78
CA SER A 25 17.52 -24.45 -3.68
C SER A 25 16.25 -25.26 -3.45
N ARG A 26 16.09 -25.70 -2.20
CA ARG A 26 14.94 -26.47 -1.73
C ARG A 26 13.69 -25.58 -1.79
N GLY A 27 12.72 -25.96 -2.64
CA GLY A 27 11.30 -25.79 -2.34
C GLY A 27 10.65 -24.41 -2.55
N SER A 28 10.98 -23.66 -3.60
CA SER A 28 10.14 -22.53 -4.03
C SER A 28 9.64 -22.76 -5.45
N HIS A 29 8.64 -23.63 -5.59
CA HIS A 29 7.75 -23.48 -6.74
C HIS A 29 7.01 -22.17 -6.55
N PRO A 30 7.05 -21.24 -7.52
CA PRO A 30 6.24 -20.03 -7.42
C PRO A 30 4.78 -20.46 -7.20
N ARG A 31 4.18 -20.01 -6.08
CA ARG A 31 2.77 -20.26 -5.79
C ARG A 31 1.93 -19.85 -7.00
N SER A 32 0.91 -20.64 -7.32
CA SER A 32 -0.01 -20.26 -8.39
C SER A 32 -0.70 -18.93 -8.03
N PRO A 33 -1.13 -18.13 -9.03
CA PRO A 33 -1.89 -16.92 -8.78
C PRO A 33 -3.10 -17.14 -7.86
N GLU A 34 -3.76 -18.28 -7.97
CA GLU A 34 -4.91 -18.67 -7.15
C GLU A 34 -4.51 -18.83 -5.68
N ALA A 35 -3.41 -19.53 -5.41
CA ALA A 35 -2.89 -19.70 -4.04
C ALA A 35 -2.43 -18.38 -3.41
N ARG A 36 -1.93 -17.44 -4.22
CA ARG A 36 -1.60 -16.09 -3.74
C ARG A 36 -2.83 -15.26 -3.43
N LEU A 37 -3.86 -15.31 -4.28
CA LEU A 37 -5.13 -14.65 -4.02
C LEU A 37 -5.78 -15.20 -2.75
N GLU A 38 -5.79 -16.53 -2.58
CA GLU A 38 -6.30 -17.19 -1.38
C GLU A 38 -5.56 -16.73 -0.11
N GLU A 39 -4.24 -16.63 -0.17
CA GLU A 39 -3.43 -16.07 0.92
C GLU A 39 -3.84 -14.62 1.22
N ALA A 40 -3.94 -13.75 0.21
CA ALA A 40 -4.33 -12.35 0.38
C ALA A 40 -5.72 -12.19 1.02
N VAL A 41 -6.67 -13.05 0.62
CA VAL A 41 -8.01 -13.14 1.24
C VAL A 41 -7.88 -13.55 2.71
N GLY A 42 -7.09 -14.59 3.03
CA GLY A 42 -6.85 -15.02 4.40
C GLY A 42 -6.21 -13.92 5.28
N LEU A 43 -5.29 -13.15 4.71
CA LEU A 43 -4.67 -12.00 5.39
C LEU A 43 -5.69 -10.89 5.69
N ALA A 44 -6.60 -10.59 4.76
CA ALA A 44 -7.66 -9.61 4.97
C ALA A 44 -8.66 -10.05 6.06
N LEU A 45 -9.08 -11.32 6.04
CA LEU A 45 -9.96 -11.90 7.06
C LEU A 45 -9.32 -11.87 8.46
N ALA A 46 -8.00 -12.07 8.55
CA ALA A 46 -7.26 -12.01 9.82
C ALA A 46 -7.25 -10.62 10.48
N ILE A 47 -7.69 -9.58 9.78
CA ILE A 47 -7.88 -8.22 10.29
C ILE A 47 -9.32 -7.72 10.07
N ASP A 48 -10.31 -8.62 10.18
CA ASP A 48 -11.75 -8.32 10.20
C ASP A 48 -12.23 -7.45 9.01
N LEU A 49 -11.59 -7.60 7.86
CA LEU A 49 -12.07 -7.05 6.60
C LEU A 49 -13.07 -8.02 5.98
N GLU A 50 -14.05 -7.48 5.26
CA GLU A 50 -15.05 -8.25 4.52
C GLU A 50 -14.69 -8.25 3.03
N PRO A 51 -14.14 -9.34 2.47
CA PRO A 51 -13.86 -9.43 1.04
C PRO A 51 -15.17 -9.50 0.25
N VAL A 52 -15.50 -8.43 -0.46
CA VAL A 52 -16.75 -8.33 -1.25
C VAL A 52 -16.53 -8.66 -2.72
N HIS A 53 -15.27 -8.59 -3.18
CA HIS A 53 -14.84 -8.99 -4.51
C HIS A 53 -13.37 -9.40 -4.46
N THR A 54 -13.01 -10.41 -5.24
CA THR A 54 -11.62 -10.91 -5.37
C THR A 54 -11.32 -11.21 -6.83
N GLU A 55 -10.25 -10.68 -7.40
CA GLU A 55 -9.84 -11.03 -8.76
C GLU A 55 -8.33 -11.14 -8.95
N ILE A 56 -7.93 -12.03 -9.87
CA ILE A 56 -6.57 -12.09 -10.41
C ILE A 56 -6.50 -11.17 -11.63
N VAL A 57 -5.52 -10.26 -11.65
CA VAL A 57 -5.34 -9.30 -12.73
C VAL A 57 -4.04 -9.57 -13.48
N GLN A 58 -4.17 -9.94 -14.75
CA GLN A 58 -3.01 -10.11 -15.63
C GLN A 58 -2.46 -8.74 -16.06
N ILE A 59 -1.17 -8.53 -15.79
CA ILE A 59 -0.44 -7.30 -16.12
C ILE A 59 0.64 -7.63 -17.14
N ALA A 60 0.40 -7.26 -18.39
CA ALA A 60 1.38 -7.43 -19.46
C ALA A 60 2.67 -6.65 -19.16
N ALA A 61 2.55 -5.38 -18.76
CA ALA A 61 3.68 -4.55 -18.37
C ALA A 61 3.25 -3.55 -17.27
N PRO A 62 3.98 -3.45 -16.14
CA PRO A 62 3.68 -2.51 -15.06
C PRO A 62 3.62 -1.06 -15.55
N LYS A 63 2.53 -0.36 -15.24
CA LYS A 63 2.39 1.06 -15.53
C LYS A 63 2.98 1.90 -14.38
N PRO A 64 3.88 2.87 -14.64
CA PRO A 64 4.42 3.73 -13.60
C PRO A 64 3.35 4.49 -12.81
N ALA A 65 2.22 4.80 -13.46
CA ALA A 65 1.14 5.57 -12.87
C ALA A 65 0.22 4.78 -11.95
N THR A 66 -0.11 3.52 -12.24
CA THR A 66 -1.21 2.77 -11.58
C THR A 66 -0.95 1.28 -11.45
N LEU A 67 0.25 0.78 -11.78
CA LEU A 67 0.62 -0.63 -11.93
C LEU A 67 -0.10 -1.34 -13.10
N MET A 68 -1.41 -1.15 -13.25
CA MET A 68 -2.26 -1.72 -14.31
C MET A 68 -2.75 -0.67 -15.31
N GLY A 69 -3.28 -1.11 -16.45
CA GLY A 69 -3.80 -0.23 -17.52
C GLY A 69 -5.09 0.48 -17.14
N SER A 70 -5.36 1.63 -17.78
CA SER A 70 -6.52 2.49 -17.49
C SER A 70 -7.87 1.78 -17.61
N GLY A 71 -8.04 0.90 -18.60
CA GLY A 71 -9.28 0.12 -18.76
C GLY A 71 -9.55 -0.81 -17.57
N LYS A 72 -8.52 -1.44 -17.01
CA LYS A 72 -8.66 -2.27 -15.81
C LYS A 72 -8.91 -1.42 -14.56
N VAL A 73 -8.27 -0.25 -14.44
CA VAL A 73 -8.55 0.70 -13.35
C VAL A 73 -10.02 1.16 -13.39
N ALA A 74 -10.56 1.46 -14.57
CA ALA A 74 -11.97 1.84 -14.72
C ALA A 74 -12.92 0.70 -14.31
N ALA A 75 -12.66 -0.53 -14.80
CA ALA A 75 -13.45 -1.70 -14.41
C ALA A 75 -13.43 -1.95 -12.89
N LEU A 76 -12.26 -1.78 -12.25
CA LEU A 76 -12.15 -1.87 -10.79
C LEU A 76 -12.91 -0.74 -10.08
N ALA A 77 -12.93 0.47 -10.62
CA ALA A 77 -13.71 1.58 -10.04
C ALA A 77 -15.21 1.25 -10.04
N ASP A 78 -15.73 0.66 -11.11
CA ASP A 78 -17.13 0.22 -11.20
C ASP A 78 -17.45 -0.88 -10.18
N ILE A 79 -16.54 -1.85 -10.01
CA ILE A 79 -16.66 -2.91 -8.99
C ILE A 79 -16.67 -2.31 -7.58
N VAL A 80 -15.72 -1.43 -7.28
CA VAL A 80 -15.61 -0.76 -5.98
C VAL A 80 -16.88 0.02 -5.66
N ALA A 81 -17.39 0.79 -6.62
CA ALA A 81 -18.63 1.54 -6.47
C ALA A 81 -19.85 0.63 -6.30
N GLY A 82 -19.99 -0.41 -7.14
CA GLY A 82 -21.11 -1.34 -7.11
C GLY A 82 -21.18 -2.19 -5.84
N HIS A 83 -20.04 -2.45 -5.21
CA HIS A 83 -19.97 -3.15 -3.93
C HIS A 83 -19.92 -2.22 -2.71
N GLU A 84 -19.93 -0.89 -2.89
CA GLU A 84 -19.72 0.09 -1.82
C GLU A 84 -18.46 -0.23 -0.99
N ALA A 85 -17.38 -0.61 -1.66
CA ALA A 85 -16.13 -0.97 -0.99
C ALA A 85 -15.35 0.29 -0.58
N GLU A 86 -14.92 0.32 0.68
CA GLU A 86 -14.15 1.45 1.24
C GLU A 86 -12.63 1.24 1.10
N LEU A 87 -12.22 -0.01 0.86
CA LEU A 87 -10.84 -0.44 0.78
C LEU A 87 -10.59 -1.29 -0.46
N VAL A 88 -9.43 -1.07 -1.10
CA VAL A 88 -8.90 -1.92 -2.15
C VAL A 88 -7.53 -2.42 -1.72
N ILE A 89 -7.37 -3.74 -1.66
CA ILE A 89 -6.08 -4.40 -1.43
C ILE A 89 -5.51 -4.78 -2.79
N VAL A 90 -4.29 -4.33 -3.06
CA VAL A 90 -3.49 -4.80 -4.20
C VAL A 90 -2.36 -5.63 -3.62
N ASP A 91 -2.38 -6.95 -3.85
CA ASP A 91 -1.38 -7.88 -3.30
C ASP A 91 -0.04 -7.85 -4.07
N GLN A 92 0.48 -6.64 -4.23
CA GLN A 92 1.81 -6.32 -4.77
C GLN A 92 2.26 -5.00 -4.17
N ALA A 93 3.58 -4.78 -4.03
CA ALA A 93 4.10 -3.49 -3.62
C ALA A 93 3.72 -2.39 -4.63
N LEU A 94 3.26 -1.25 -4.13
CA LEU A 94 2.92 -0.09 -4.94
C LEU A 94 3.90 1.05 -4.65
N SER A 95 4.34 1.75 -5.70
CA SER A 95 5.00 3.03 -5.50
C SER A 95 4.03 4.06 -4.88
N PRO A 96 4.54 5.11 -4.20
CA PRO A 96 3.69 6.18 -3.69
C PRO A 96 2.82 6.85 -4.76
N VAL A 97 3.32 6.93 -6.00
CA VAL A 97 2.58 7.48 -7.13
C VAL A 97 1.45 6.55 -7.55
N GLN A 98 1.73 5.24 -7.63
CA GLN A 98 0.74 4.23 -7.99
C GLN A 98 -0.41 4.19 -7.00
N GLN A 99 -0.11 4.09 -5.70
CA GLN A 99 -1.13 4.05 -4.66
C GLN A 99 -2.04 5.28 -4.73
N ARG A 100 -1.47 6.49 -4.75
CA ARG A 100 -2.25 7.73 -4.83
C ARG A 100 -3.15 7.80 -6.06
N ASN A 101 -2.63 7.41 -7.22
CA ASN A 101 -3.39 7.48 -8.46
C ASN A 101 -4.53 6.45 -8.46
N LEU A 102 -4.31 5.26 -7.89
CA LEU A 102 -5.35 4.26 -7.67
C LEU A 102 -6.40 4.78 -6.68
N GLU A 103 -6.02 5.35 -5.52
CA GLU A 103 -6.98 5.95 -4.57
C GLU A 103 -7.84 7.03 -5.25
N SER A 104 -7.22 7.88 -6.06
CA SER A 104 -7.90 8.95 -6.78
C SER A 104 -8.88 8.43 -7.83
N ALA A 105 -8.54 7.33 -8.51
CA ALA A 105 -9.35 6.74 -9.57
C ALA A 105 -10.48 5.86 -9.01
N LEU A 106 -10.20 5.06 -7.97
CA LEU A 106 -11.11 4.10 -7.38
C LEU A 106 -12.03 4.72 -6.32
N LYS A 107 -11.71 5.94 -5.84
CA LYS A 107 -12.45 6.64 -4.78
C LYS A 107 -12.55 5.86 -3.46
N ALA A 108 -11.57 4.99 -3.22
CA ALA A 108 -11.44 4.16 -2.02
C ALA A 108 -9.99 4.20 -1.50
N LYS A 109 -9.78 3.84 -0.23
CA LYS A 109 -8.43 3.68 0.32
C LYS A 109 -7.74 2.51 -0.39
N VAL A 110 -6.44 2.62 -0.68
CA VAL A 110 -5.68 1.53 -1.30
C VAL A 110 -4.57 1.08 -0.35
N LEU A 111 -4.53 -0.22 -0.08
CA LEU A 111 -3.41 -0.86 0.62
C LEU A 111 -2.66 -1.76 -0.35
N ASP A 112 -1.34 -1.60 -0.37
CA ASP A 112 -0.44 -2.55 -1.03
C ASP A 112 -0.10 -3.71 -0.07
N ARG A 113 0.62 -4.73 -0.54
CA ARG A 113 0.99 -5.88 0.30
C ARG A 113 1.74 -5.47 1.57
N THR A 114 2.64 -4.48 1.48
CA THR A 114 3.40 -3.98 2.62
C THR A 114 2.46 -3.31 3.62
N GLY A 115 1.56 -2.46 3.16
CA GLY A 115 0.53 -1.83 3.99
C GLY A 115 -0.32 -2.86 4.73
N LEU A 116 -0.83 -3.88 4.03
CA LEU A 116 -1.62 -4.95 4.63
C LEU A 116 -0.85 -5.69 5.75
N ILE A 117 0.41 -6.02 5.52
CA ILE A 117 1.27 -6.68 6.53
C ILE A 117 1.44 -5.79 7.76
N LEU A 118 1.67 -4.49 7.57
CA LEU A 118 1.80 -3.54 8.68
C LEU A 118 0.50 -3.39 9.48
N GLU A 119 -0.66 -3.41 8.84
CA GLU A 119 -1.96 -3.42 9.53
C GLU A 119 -2.13 -4.70 10.38
N ILE A 120 -1.75 -5.86 9.84
CA ILE A 120 -1.79 -7.14 10.57
C ILE A 120 -0.87 -7.10 11.79
N PHE A 121 0.36 -6.63 11.63
CA PHE A 121 1.28 -6.51 12.76
C PHE A 121 0.80 -5.49 13.78
N GLY A 122 0.19 -4.38 13.35
CA GLY A 122 -0.41 -3.40 14.25
C GLY A 122 -1.51 -4.02 15.13
N ARG A 123 -2.35 -4.88 14.55
CA ARG A 123 -3.38 -5.60 15.31
C ARG A 123 -2.84 -6.67 16.24
N ARG A 124 -1.67 -7.25 15.93
CA ARG A 124 -1.08 -8.37 16.67
C ARG A 124 -0.02 -7.96 17.69
N ALA A 125 0.57 -6.78 17.58
CA ALA A 125 1.53 -6.29 18.55
C ALA A 125 0.89 -6.17 19.95
N ARG A 126 1.56 -6.71 20.96
CA ARG A 126 1.09 -6.73 22.36
C ARG A 126 2.14 -6.26 23.35
N THR A 127 3.41 -6.51 23.08
CA THR A 127 4.51 -6.01 23.90
C THR A 127 4.82 -4.57 23.54
N LYS A 128 5.34 -3.81 24.51
CA LYS A 128 5.77 -2.42 24.28
C LYS A 128 6.76 -2.32 23.12
N GLU A 129 7.78 -3.19 23.12
CA GLU A 129 8.78 -3.25 22.04
C GLU A 129 8.14 -3.57 20.69
N GLY A 130 7.24 -4.56 20.62
CA GLY A 130 6.58 -4.94 19.37
C GLY A 130 5.71 -3.81 18.82
N VAL A 131 5.01 -3.08 19.67
CA VAL A 131 4.23 -1.89 19.26
C VAL A 131 5.16 -0.82 18.70
N LEU A 132 6.26 -0.51 19.40
CA LEU A 132 7.24 0.48 18.93
C LEU A 132 7.87 0.11 17.59
N GLN A 133 8.21 -1.17 17.36
CA GLN A 133 8.76 -1.65 16.09
C GLN A 133 7.76 -1.50 14.94
N VAL A 134 6.49 -1.83 15.18
CA VAL A 134 5.43 -1.73 14.17
C VAL A 134 5.12 -0.27 13.85
N ASP A 135 5.03 0.59 14.86
CA ASP A 135 4.80 2.02 14.68
C ASP A 135 5.95 2.67 13.90
N LEU A 136 7.19 2.29 14.22
CA LEU A 136 8.37 2.73 13.46
C LEU A 136 8.27 2.31 11.99
N ALA A 137 7.93 1.04 11.72
CA ALA A 137 7.77 0.53 10.37
C ALA A 137 6.64 1.24 9.59
N HIS A 138 5.53 1.55 10.25
CA HIS A 138 4.45 2.37 9.69
C HIS A 138 4.94 3.75 9.28
N LEU A 139 5.67 4.45 10.15
CA LEU A 139 6.19 5.79 9.84
C LEU A 139 7.20 5.75 8.69
N GLU A 140 8.10 4.76 8.67
CA GLU A 140 9.07 4.60 7.58
C GLU A 140 8.39 4.31 6.23
N TYR A 141 7.35 3.48 6.23
CA TYR A 141 6.53 3.21 5.05
C TYR A 141 5.75 4.45 4.56
N GLN A 142 5.19 5.22 5.51
CA GLN A 142 4.41 6.42 5.19
C GLN A 142 5.28 7.58 4.70
N ARG A 143 6.55 7.68 5.14
CA ARG A 143 7.46 8.79 4.80
C ARG A 143 7.53 9.09 3.30
N GLY A 144 7.50 8.06 2.44
CA GLY A 144 7.52 8.22 0.98
C GLY A 144 6.17 8.57 0.35
N ARG A 145 5.08 8.47 1.13
CA ARG A 145 3.68 8.53 0.69
C ARG A 145 2.92 9.76 1.17
N LEU A 146 3.55 10.62 1.98
CA LEU A 146 2.98 11.86 2.53
C LEU A 146 2.58 12.92 1.49
N VAL A 147 2.98 12.77 0.23
CA VAL A 147 3.07 13.90 -0.71
C VAL A 147 1.71 14.54 -1.06
N ARG A 148 0.53 13.87 -0.95
CA ARG A 148 -0.72 14.49 -1.44
C ARG A 148 -2.09 14.09 -0.84
N SER A 149 -2.18 13.51 0.37
CA SER A 149 -3.46 13.55 1.13
C SER A 149 -3.98 14.98 1.35
N TRP A 150 -3.15 15.99 1.04
CA TRP A 150 -3.30 17.41 1.26
C TRP A 150 -3.90 18.24 0.09
N THR A 151 -3.89 17.78 -1.18
CA THR A 151 -4.38 18.62 -2.31
C THR A 151 -5.87 18.96 -2.31
N HIS A 152 -6.66 18.39 -1.40
CA HIS A 152 -8.01 18.84 -1.11
C HIS A 152 -8.08 19.94 -0.04
N LEU A 153 -7.18 19.94 0.95
CA LEU A 153 -7.17 20.91 2.06
C LEU A 153 -6.71 22.31 1.62
N GLU A 154 -5.74 22.43 0.70
CA GLU A 154 -5.33 23.72 0.12
C GLU A 154 -6.39 24.36 -0.76
N ARG A 155 -7.20 23.56 -1.47
CA ARG A 155 -8.29 24.08 -2.31
C ARG A 155 -9.50 24.53 -1.50
N GLN A 156 -9.74 23.94 -0.32
CA GLN A 156 -10.84 24.34 0.56
C GLN A 156 -10.54 25.59 1.42
N ARG A 157 -9.26 25.87 1.72
CA ARG A 157 -8.85 27.00 2.57
C ARG A 157 -8.41 28.25 1.82
N GLY A 158 -8.53 28.27 0.49
CA GLY A 158 -8.32 29.47 -0.31
C GLY A 158 -6.85 29.90 -0.38
N GLY A 159 -6.10 29.30 -1.30
CA GLY A 159 -4.98 29.94 -1.99
C GLY A 159 -3.80 30.44 -1.16
N GLY A 160 -2.69 29.71 -1.21
CA GLY A 160 -1.33 30.25 -1.06
C GLY A 160 -1.00 30.82 0.32
N GLY A 161 -0.72 29.95 1.30
CA GLY A 161 -0.27 30.38 2.61
C GLY A 161 0.83 29.47 3.16
N PHE A 162 2.05 30.01 3.23
CA PHE A 162 3.14 29.48 4.05
C PHE A 162 2.66 29.34 5.50
N MET A 163 2.45 28.10 5.96
CA MET A 163 2.10 27.78 7.35
C MET A 163 3.20 26.98 8.07
N GLY A 164 4.40 26.90 7.50
CA GLY A 164 5.64 26.65 8.24
C GLY A 164 6.26 27.96 8.72
N GLY A 165 7.35 27.91 9.50
CA GLY A 165 8.14 29.10 9.82
C GLY A 165 8.58 29.88 8.56
N PRO A 166 9.24 31.04 8.68
CA PRO A 166 9.56 31.90 7.54
C PRO A 166 10.30 31.13 6.43
N GLY A 167 9.57 30.76 5.36
CA GLY A 167 10.09 30.05 4.17
C GLY A 167 9.88 28.52 4.12
N GLU A 168 9.43 27.85 5.18
CA GLU A 168 9.20 26.39 5.18
C GLU A 168 7.81 26.05 4.60
N THR A 169 7.76 25.13 3.64
CA THR A 169 6.47 24.60 3.15
C THR A 169 5.84 23.66 4.19
N GLN A 170 4.51 23.57 4.23
CA GLN A 170 3.83 22.65 5.15
C GLN A 170 4.31 21.20 4.99
N ILE A 171 4.60 20.78 3.75
CA ILE A 171 5.12 19.44 3.44
C ILE A 171 6.49 19.21 4.08
N GLU A 172 7.36 20.22 4.07
CA GLU A 172 8.68 20.14 4.72
C GLU A 172 8.54 20.05 6.24
N ALA A 173 7.65 20.86 6.84
CA ALA A 173 7.36 20.81 8.26
C ALA A 173 6.80 19.44 8.70
N ASP A 174 5.84 18.89 7.97
CA ASP A 174 5.24 17.58 8.25
C ASP A 174 6.28 16.46 8.09
N ARG A 175 7.14 16.54 7.06
CA ARG A 175 8.22 15.59 6.86
C ARG A 175 9.23 15.64 8.00
N ARG A 176 9.54 16.84 8.50
CA ARG A 176 10.42 17.04 9.67
C ARG A 176 9.80 16.44 10.93
N LEU A 177 8.53 16.71 11.22
CA LEU A 177 7.82 16.12 12.37
C LEU A 177 7.78 14.59 12.30
N LEU A 178 7.55 14.02 11.11
CA LEU A 178 7.58 12.57 10.91
C LEU A 178 9.00 12.02 11.17
N GLN A 179 10.04 12.70 10.67
CA GLN A 179 11.43 12.30 10.90
C GLN A 179 11.82 12.37 12.38
N GLU A 180 11.37 13.40 13.11
CA GLU A 180 11.59 13.53 14.56
C GLU A 180 10.93 12.38 15.33
N LYS A 181 9.71 11.98 14.95
CA LYS A 181 9.04 10.80 15.54
C LYS A 181 9.81 9.51 15.27
N ILE A 182 10.28 9.31 14.04
CA ILE A 182 11.11 8.14 13.68
C ILE A 182 12.37 8.07 14.57
N ILE A 183 13.09 9.19 14.71
CA ILE A 183 14.31 9.24 15.53
C ILE A 183 14.00 8.91 16.99
N ARG A 184 12.89 9.42 17.52
CA ARG A 184 12.46 9.13 18.89
C ARG A 184 12.16 7.64 19.09
N LEU A 185 11.36 7.03 18.22
CA LEU A 185 11.02 5.61 18.32
C LEU A 185 12.25 4.72 18.21
N LYS A 186 13.23 5.07 17.35
CA LYS A 186 14.50 4.33 17.25
C LYS A 186 15.27 4.34 18.58
N ARG A 187 15.35 5.49 19.25
CA ARG A 187 15.99 5.59 20.58
C ARG A 187 15.25 4.80 21.64
N GLU A 188 13.91 4.84 21.64
CA GLU A 188 13.09 4.06 22.57
C GLU A 188 13.23 2.54 22.38
N LEU A 189 13.59 2.07 21.18
CA LEU A 189 13.88 0.67 20.89
C LEU A 189 15.30 0.23 21.29
N GLU A 190 16.23 1.18 21.43
CA GLU A 190 17.61 0.91 21.87
C GLU A 190 17.75 0.82 23.40
N THR A 191 16.67 1.08 24.15
CA THR A 191 16.66 1.18 25.62
C THR A 191 15.82 0.07 26.25
#